data_AF-A0A553IIP3-F1
#
_entry.id   AF-A0A553IIP3-F1
#
_cell.length_a   1.000
_cell.length_b   1.000
_cell.length_c   1.000
_cell.angle_alpha   90.00
_cell.angle_beta   90.00
_cell.angle_gamma   90.00
#
_symmetry.space_group_name_H-M   'P 1'
#
loop_
_entity.id
_entity.type
_entity.pdbx_description
1 polymer ?
#
loop_
_entity_poly.entity_id
_entity_poly.type
_entity_poly.pdbx_seq_one_letter_code
_entity_poly.pdbx_strand_id
1 'polypeptide(L)' 'MAKKNSVSKKQQPVAKKDTYVFKDPSESLWGKIVIGLIIFGTIAVILIGAIIAVVNFFS' A
#
# COMPACT_ATOMS: atom_id res chain seq x y z
N MET A 1 51.07 -24.26 25.87
CA MET A 1 50.41 -23.04 26.37
C MET A 1 50.33 -22.02 25.24
N ALA A 2 49.14 -21.57 24.85
CA ALA A 2 48.87 -20.19 24.41
C ALA A 2 47.38 -20.09 24.02
N LYS A 3 46.58 -19.74 25.02
CA LYS A 3 45.16 -19.41 24.93
C LYS A 3 45.02 -18.09 24.16
N LYS A 4 44.57 -18.13 22.90
CA LYS A 4 44.17 -16.91 22.18
C LYS A 4 42.74 -16.54 22.56
N ASN A 5 42.64 -15.72 23.59
CA ASN A 5 41.48 -14.87 23.81
C ASN A 5 41.47 -13.80 22.72
N SER A 6 40.47 -13.80 21.84
CA SER A 6 40.10 -12.60 21.07
C SER A 6 38.59 -12.39 21.20
N VAL A 7 38.24 -11.71 22.29
CA VAL A 7 37.20 -10.68 22.37
C VAL A 7 36.01 -10.89 21.44
N SER A 8 34.98 -11.54 21.98
CA SER A 8 33.61 -11.43 21.50
C SER A 8 33.23 -9.95 21.42
N LYS A 9 33.16 -9.41 20.20
CA LYS A 9 32.49 -8.13 19.94
C LYS A 9 31.02 -8.34 20.30
N LYS A 10 30.65 -7.91 21.52
CA LYS A 10 29.24 -7.71 21.87
C LYS A 10 28.68 -6.70 20.88
N GLN A 11 27.91 -7.21 19.94
CA GLN A 11 27.09 -6.44 19.03
C GLN A 11 26.16 -5.59 19.91
N GLN A 12 26.44 -4.29 19.96
CA GLN A 12 25.53 -3.32 20.56
C GLN A 12 24.15 -3.52 19.91
N PRO A 13 23.05 -3.53 20.67
CA PRO A 13 21.73 -3.55 20.08
C PRO A 13 21.57 -2.20 19.38
N VAL A 14 21.74 -2.20 18.05
CA VAL A 14 21.39 -1.05 17.22
C VAL A 14 19.93 -0.78 17.52
N ALA A 15 19.68 0.33 18.22
CA ALA A 15 18.36 0.83 18.50
C ALA A 15 17.56 0.76 17.18
N LYS A 16 16.50 -0.05 17.18
CA LYS A 16 15.56 -0.15 16.07
C LYS A 16 15.01 1.25 15.87
N LYS A 17 15.62 2.01 14.96
CA LYS A 17 14.93 3.15 14.36
C LYS A 17 13.73 2.52 13.68
N ASP A 18 12.54 2.87 14.15
CA ASP A 18 11.28 2.52 13.54
C ASP A 18 11.28 3.11 12.13
N THR A 19 11.90 2.39 11.20
CA THR A 19 11.77 2.64 9.78
C THR A 19 10.31 2.37 9.49
N TYR A 20 9.52 3.43 9.40
CA TYR A 20 8.20 3.37 8.80
C TYR A 20 8.40 2.96 7.34
N VAL A 21 8.43 1.65 7.11
CA VAL A 21 8.35 1.07 5.78
C VAL A 21 6.91 1.29 5.36
N PHE A 22 6.67 2.41 4.67
CA PHE A 22 5.40 2.64 3.99
C PHE A 22 5.24 1.53 2.97
N LYS A 23 4.41 0.53 3.31
CA LYS A 23 4.05 -0.53 2.37
C LYS A 23 3.26 0.11 1.24
N ASP A 24 3.61 -0.26 0.01
CA ASP A 24 2.85 0.18 -1.15
C ASP A 24 1.38 -0.25 -0.98
N PRO A 25 0.42 0.65 -1.22
CA PRO A 25 -0.99 0.35 -1.02
C PRO A 25 -1.46 -0.81 -1.92
N SER A 26 -0.80 -1.04 -3.05
CA SER A 26 -1.05 -2.18 -3.94
C SER A 26 -0.66 -3.54 -3.32
N GLU A 27 0.24 -3.57 -2.35
CA GLU A 27 0.66 -4.80 -1.67
C GLU A 27 -0.23 -5.14 -0.47
N SER A 28 -0.83 -4.12 0.15
CA SER A 28 -1.74 -4.28 1.28
C SER A 28 -3.12 -4.76 0.82
N LEU A 29 -3.69 -5.76 1.52
CA LEU A 29 -5.08 -6.20 1.31
C LEU A 29 -6.07 -5.03 1.38
N TRP A 30 -5.85 -4.12 2.34
CA TRP A 30 -6.69 -2.93 2.52
C TRP A 30 -6.54 -1.94 1.36
N GLY A 31 -5.33 -1.76 0.85
CA GLY A 31 -5.12 -0.85 -0.28
C GLY A 31 -5.68 -1.41 -1.59
N LYS A 32 -5.63 -2.74 -1.81
CA LYS A 32 -6.33 -3.38 -2.94
C LYS A 32 -7.85 -3.15 -2.89
N ILE A 33 -8.46 -3.24 -1.71
CA ILE A 33 -9.90 -2.97 -1.51
C ILE A 33 -10.23 -1.52 -1.85
N VAL A 34 -9.44 -0.56 -1.34
CA VAL A 34 -9.63 0.86 -1.60
C VAL A 34 -9.47 1.18 -3.09
N ILE A 35 -8.42 0.65 -3.73
CA ILE A 35 -8.18 0.82 -5.16
C ILE A 35 -9.34 0.25 -5.98
N GLY A 36 -9.84 -0.94 -5.62
CA GLY A 36 -11.00 -1.54 -6.28
C GLY A 36 -12.27 -0.70 -6.15
N LEU A 37 -12.52 -0.12 -4.97
CA LEU A 37 -13.67 0.76 -4.74
C LEU A 37 -13.59 2.05 -5.56
N ILE A 38 -12.40 2.63 -5.71
CA ILE A 38 -12.19 3.82 -6.54
C ILE A 38 -12.49 3.51 -8.01
N ILE A 39 -11.97 2.40 -8.54
CA ILE A 39 -12.17 2.00 -9.94
C ILE A 39 -13.64 1.65 -10.20
N PHE A 40 -14.28 0.91 -9.30
CA PHE A 40 -15.69 0.58 -9.44
C PHE A 40 -16.58 1.84 -9.38
N GLY A 41 -16.27 2.74 -8.45
CA GLY A 41 -16.98 4.01 -8.31
C GLY A 41 -16.88 4.89 -9.57
N THR A 42 -15.70 5.01 -10.17
CA THR A 42 -15.54 5.80 -11.40
C THR A 42 -16.33 5.20 -12.57
N ILE A 43 -16.31 3.88 -12.75
CA ILE A 43 -17.09 3.20 -13.79
C ILE A 43 -18.59 3.44 -13.59
N ALA A 44 -19.09 3.33 -12.36
CA ALA A 44 -20.50 3.55 -12.04
C ALA A 44 -20.94 4.99 -12.37
N VAL A 45 -20.13 5.99 -12.01
CA VAL A 45 -20.41 7.40 -12.32
C VAL A 45 -20.47 7.64 -13.83
N ILE A 46 -19.54 7.06 -14.59
CA ILE A 46 -19.52 7.17 -16.06
C ILE A 46 -20.79 6.57 -16.66
N LEU A 47 -21.22 5.38 -16.19
CA LEU A 47 -22.43 4.73 -16.70
C LEU A 47 -23.69 5.55 -16.41
N ILE A 48 -23.84 6.06 -15.19
CA ILE A 48 -25.00 6.90 -14.83
C ILE A 48 -25.01 8.18 -15.67
N GLY A 49 -23.85 8.84 -15.82
CA GLY A 49 -23.72 10.03 -16.66
C GLY A 49 -24.07 9.76 -18.12
N ALA A 50 -23.64 8.62 -18.67
CA ALA A 50 -23.97 8.21 -20.03
C ALA A 50 -25.48 7.98 -20.21
N ILE A 51 -26.14 7.32 -19.25
CA ILE A 51 -27.59 7.11 -19.29
C ILE A 51 -28.33 8.45 -19.29
N ILE A 52 -27.97 9.37 -18.39
CA ILE A 52 -28.59 10.70 -18.32
C ILE A 52 -28.39 11.46 -19.64
N ALA A 53 -27.18 11.43 -20.20
CA ALA A 53 -26.87 12.08 -21.46
C ALA A 53 -27.70 11.52 -22.61
N VAL A 54 -27.85 10.19 -22.68
CA VAL A 54 -28.69 9.52 -23.68
C VAL A 54 -30.15 9.92 -23.51
N VAL A 55 -30.69 9.86 -22.29
CA VAL A 55 -32.09 10.27 -22.02
C VAL A 55 -32.32 11.72 -22.43
N ASN A 56 -31.40 12.62 -22.09
CA ASN A 56 -31.52 14.04 -22.44
C ASN A 56 -31.30 14.32 -23.93
N PHE A 57 -30.59 13.45 -24.66
CA PHE A 57 -30.40 13.58 -26.09
C PHE A 57 -31.62 13.11 -26.90
N PHE A 58 -32.34 12.11 -26.40
CA PHE A 58 -33.55 11.55 -27.04
C PHE A 58 -34.86 12.14 -26.51
N SER A 59 -34.83 12.95 -25.45
CA SER A 59 -35.98 13.71 -24.93
C SER A 59 -36.08 15.09 -25.58
#